data_AF-A0A5E4JL13-F1
#
_entry.id   AF-A0A5E4JL13-F1
#
_cell.length_a   1.000
_cell.length_b   1.000
_cell.length_c   1.000
_cell.angle_alpha   90.00
_cell.angle_beta   90.00
_cell.angle_gamma   90.00
#
_symmetry.space_group_name_H-M   'P 1'
#
loop_
_entity.id
_entity.type
_entity.pdbx_description
1 polymer ?
#
loop_
_entity_poly.entity_id
_entity_poly.type
_entity_poly.pdbx_seq_one_letter_code
_entity_poly.pdbx_strand_id
1 'polypeptide(L)' 'MAKIYADVMLAKLARWLRLAGISVLNAPYVDDTELLYSVAGAKGILLTSDVELSRRS' A
#
# COMPACT_ATOMS: atom_id res chain seq x y z
N MET A 1 2.69 -13.78 7.28
CA MET A 1 2.30 -13.41 5.90
C MET A 1 2.43 -11.91 5.77
N ALA A 2 3.13 -11.40 4.74
CA ALA A 2 3.35 -9.96 4.58
C ALA A 2 2.02 -9.25 4.28
N LYS A 3 1.79 -8.09 4.89
CA LYS A 3 0.61 -7.26 4.62
C LYS A 3 0.83 -6.46 3.35
N ILE A 4 -0.20 -6.33 2.51
CA ILE A 4 -0.15 -5.51 1.30
C ILE A 4 -0.85 -4.20 1.57
N TYR A 5 -0.20 -3.09 1.24
CA TYR A 5 -0.73 -1.74 1.31
C TYR A 5 -0.87 -1.21 -0.11
N ALA A 6 -1.97 -0.52 -0.39
CA ALA A 6 -2.15 0.22 -1.63
C ALA A 6 -2.48 1.66 -1.29
N ASP A 7 -1.77 2.58 -1.94
CA ASP A 7 -2.06 4.01 -1.87
C ASP A 7 -3.33 4.37 -2.65
N VAL A 8 -3.69 5.65 -2.62
CA VAL A 8 -4.86 6.15 -3.35
C VAL A 8 -4.72 5.98 -4.87
N MET A 9 -3.50 6.00 -5.40
CA MET A 9 -3.23 5.89 -6.84
C MET A 9 -3.63 4.51 -7.38
N LEU A 10 -3.49 3.47 -6.56
CA LEU A 10 -3.83 2.10 -6.92
C LEU A 10 -5.16 1.60 -6.31
N ALA A 11 -6.07 2.50 -5.93
CA ALA A 11 -7.36 2.13 -5.32
C ALA A 11 -8.19 1.14 -6.15
N LYS A 12 -8.14 1.26 -7.49
CA LYS A 12 -8.83 0.31 -8.40
C LYS A 12 -8.19 -1.08 -8.38
N LEU A 13 -6.85 -1.16 -8.35
CA LEU A 13 -6.14 -2.43 -8.22
C LEU A 13 -6.40 -3.06 -6.86
N ALA A 14 -6.33 -2.28 -5.78
CA ALA A 14 -6.65 -2.74 -4.43
C ALA A 14 -8.05 -3.37 -4.35
N ARG A 15 -9.03 -2.77 -5.04
CA ARG A 15 -10.38 -3.35 -5.16
C ARG A 15 -10.36 -4.73 -5.83
N TRP A 16 -9.67 -4.87 -6.96
CA TRP A 16 -9.57 -6.16 -7.66
C TRP A 16 -8.86 -7.23 -6.83
N LEU A 17 -7.77 -6.87 -6.15
CA LEU A 17 -7.05 -7.79 -5.27
C LEU A 17 -7.94 -8.31 -4.12
N ARG A 18 -8.74 -7.44 -3.51
CA ARG A 18 -9.73 -7.86 -2.50
C ARG A 18 -10.79 -8.80 -3.05
N LEU A 19 -11.30 -8.53 -4.25
CA LEU A 19 -12.24 -9.43 -4.92
C LEU A 19 -11.62 -10.80 -5.24
N ALA A 20 -10.29 -10.85 -5.46
CA ALA A 20 -9.53 -12.08 -5.62
C ALA A 20 -9.17 -12.77 -4.29
N GLY A 21 -9.64 -12.26 -3.13
CA GLY A 21 -9.36 -12.82 -1.81
C GLY A 21 -8.03 -12.40 -1.19
N ILE A 22 -7.30 -11.46 -1.82
CA ILE A 22 -6.04 -10.95 -1.31
C ILE A 22 -6.31 -9.78 -0.36
N SER A 23 -5.83 -9.88 0.88
CA SER A 23 -5.96 -8.81 1.87
C SER A 23 -5.07 -7.63 1.52
N VAL A 24 -5.69 -6.52 1.13
CA VAL A 24 -5.02 -5.25 0.84
C VAL A 24 -5.57 -4.16 1.75
N LEU A 25 -4.69 -3.49 2.47
CA LEU A 25 -5.01 -2.32 3.28
C LEU A 25 -4.97 -1.08 2.37
N ASN A 26 -6.05 -0.30 2.36
CA ASN A 26 -6.00 1.02 1.75
C ASN A 26 -5.34 1.97 2.76
N ALA A 27 -4.45 2.83 2.26
CA ALA A 27 -3.98 4.00 3.00
C ALA A 27 -4.61 5.27 2.40
N PRO A 28 -5.90 5.56 2.67
CA PRO A 28 -6.51 6.79 2.18
C PRO A 28 -6.05 7.96 3.08
N TYR A 29 -5.53 9.03 2.46
CA TYR A 29 -5.22 10.31 3.11
C TYR A 29 -4.19 10.26 4.24
N VAL A 30 -3.33 9.25 4.26
CA VAL A 30 -2.19 9.17 5.19
C VAL A 30 -1.00 9.86 4.52
N ASP A 31 -0.23 10.64 5.27
CA ASP A 31 1.02 11.21 4.74
C ASP A 31 1.95 10.09 4.28
N ASP A 32 2.71 10.32 3.21
CA ASP A 32 3.67 9.35 2.65
C ASP A 32 4.60 8.78 3.73
N THR A 33 5.03 9.62 4.66
CA THR A 33 5.92 9.23 5.75
C THR A 33 5.25 8.23 6.70
N GLU A 34 4.01 8.49 7.08
CA GLU A 34 3.23 7.61 7.96
C GLU A 34 2.88 6.28 7.27
N LEU A 35 2.60 6.32 5.96
CA LEU A 35 2.41 5.13 5.13
C LEU A 35 3.67 4.26 5.12
N LEU A 36 4.83 4.85 4.85
CA LEU A 36 6.11 4.17 4.85
C LEU A 36 6.44 3.55 6.22
N TYR A 37 6.24 4.29 7.31
CA TYR A 37 6.41 3.76 8.67
C TYR A 37 5.50 2.56 8.94
N SER A 38 4.24 2.63 8.51
CA SER A 38 3.27 1.54 8.68
C SER A 38 3.66 0.30 7.89
N VAL A 39 4.11 0.47 6.65
CA VAL A 39 4.58 -0.61 5.78
C VAL A 39 5.84 -1.26 6.38
N ALA A 40 6.82 -0.45 6.76
CA ALA A 40 8.09 -0.92 7.34
C ALA A 40 7.88 -1.65 8.67
N GLY A 41 7.10 -1.06 9.59
CA GLY A 41 6.78 -1.66 10.89
C GLY A 41 6.03 -2.99 10.77
N ALA A 42 5.21 -3.15 9.73
CA ALA A 42 4.49 -4.39 9.45
C ALA A 42 5.28 -5.41 8.61
N LYS A 43 6.48 -5.08 8.13
CA LYS A 43 7.20 -5.82 7.07
C LYS A 43 6.28 -6.10 5.87
N GLY A 44 5.51 -5.08 5.49
CA GLY A 44 4.54 -5.12 4.41
C GLY A 44 5.14 -4.81 3.04
N ILE A 45 4.30 -4.90 2.01
CA ILE A 45 4.62 -4.51 0.64
C ILE A 45 3.73 -3.32 0.29
N LEU A 46 4.34 -2.22 -0.19
CA LEU A 46 3.62 -1.08 -0.73
C LEU A 46 3.42 -1.24 -2.23
N LEU A 47 2.17 -1.14 -2.67
CA LEU A 47 1.78 -0.97 -4.05
C LEU A 47 1.47 0.52 -4.26
N THR A 48 2.24 1.15 -5.12
CA THR A 48 2.03 2.54 -5.55
C THR A 48 2.48 2.69 -7.00
N SER A 49 1.86 3.63 -7.74
CA SER A 49 2.37 4.08 -9.04
C SER A 49 3.31 5.27 -8.92
N ASP A 50 3.52 5.80 -7.70
CA ASP A 50 4.44 6.88 -7.42
C ASP A 50 5.88 6.35 -7.35
N VAL A 51 6.69 6.79 -8.31
CA VAL A 51 8.10 6.36 -8.44
C VAL A 51 8.96 6.91 -7.31
N GLU A 52 8.67 8.10 -6.79
CA GLU A 52 9.41 8.67 -5.67
C GLU A 52 9.10 7.94 -4.38
N LEU A 53 7.82 7.63 -4.14
CA LEU A 53 7.39 6.87 -2.97
C LEU A 53 7.95 5.45 -2.98
N SER A 54 7.94 4.77 -4.13
CA SER A 54 8.52 3.43 -4.27
C SER A 54 10.03 3.37 -4.05
N ARG A 55 10.77 4.47 -4.30
CA ARG A 55 12.21 4.57 -3.97
C ARG A 55 12.47 4.72 -2.48
N ARG A 56 11.47 5.13 -1.69
CA ARG A 56 11.57 5.38 -0.26
C ARG A 56 11.05 4.22 0.60
N SER A 57 10.37 3.24 -0.01
CA SER A 57 9.74 2.07 0.64
C SER A 57 10.65 0.88 0.85
#